data_AF-A0A976GTL4-F1
#
_entry.id   AF-A0A976GTL4-F1
#
_cell.length_a   1.000
_cell.length_b   1.000
_cell.length_c   1.000
_cell.angle_alpha   90.00
_cell.angle_beta   90.00
_cell.angle_gamma   90.00
#
_symmetry.space_group_name_H-M   'P 1'
#
loop_
_entity.id
_entity.type
_entity.pdbx_description
1 polymer ?
#
loop_
_entity_poly.entity_id
_entity_poly.type
_entity_poly.pdbx_seq_one_letter_code
_entity_poly.pdbx_strand_id
1 'polypeptide(L)' 'MLQFLTNNKGEKVAVQIPIAEWDALNQKLKHFEQFEQLKEGFESAFREWEQIKQGKKEIVTLKDFLNAQ' A
#
# COMPACT_ATOMS: atom_id res chain seq x y z
N MET A 1 21.87 11.35 8.50
CA MET A 1 22.87 11.18 7.41
C MET A 1 22.98 9.70 7.08
N LEU A 2 22.69 9.35 5.83
CA LEU A 2 22.70 7.99 5.32
C LEU A 2 24.14 7.51 5.08
N GLN A 3 24.49 6.34 5.63
CA GLN A 3 25.80 5.72 5.52
C GLN A 3 25.67 4.29 5.03
N PHE A 4 26.72 3.75 4.42
CA PHE A 4 26.77 2.36 3.97
C PHE A 4 27.84 1.60 4.74
N LEU A 5 27.50 0.40 5.20
CA LEU A 5 28.48 -0.54 5.74
C LEU A 5 29.01 -1.39 4.59
N THR A 6 30.32 -1.49 4.49
CA THR A 6 31.00 -2.32 3.49
C THR A 6 31.63 -3.55 4.15
N ASN A 7 31.64 -4.67 3.44
CA ASN A 7 32.35 -5.87 3.89
C ASN A 7 33.85 -5.78 3.58
N ASN A 8 34.60 -6.83 3.96
CA ASN A 8 36.05 -6.92 3.76
C ASN A 8 36.48 -6.91 2.27
N LYS A 9 35.54 -7.04 1.34
CA LYS A 9 35.76 -6.95 -0.12
C LYS A 9 35.41 -5.57 -0.68
N GLY A 10 35.01 -4.63 0.17
CA GLY A 10 34.56 -3.29 -0.23
C GLY A 10 33.12 -3.23 -0.76
N GLU A 11 32.37 -4.33 -0.70
CA GLU A 11 30.99 -4.40 -1.18
C GLU A 11 30.04 -3.83 -0.13
N LYS A 12 29.08 -2.99 -0.54
CA LYS A 12 28.06 -2.43 0.36
C LYS A 12 27.09 -3.53 0.78
N VAL A 13 26.99 -3.80 2.08
CA VAL A 13 26.16 -4.88 2.62
C VAL A 13 25.01 -4.38 3.50
N ALA A 14 25.08 -3.15 4.00
CA ALA A 14 24.00 -2.57 4.79
C ALA A 14 23.91 -1.05 4.61
N VAL A 15 22.74 -0.51 4.90
CA VAL A 15 22.49 0.93 4.99
C VAL A 15 22.26 1.27 6.46
N GLN A 16 23.01 2.23 6.97
CA GLN A 16 22.83 2.80 8.28
C GLN A 16 22.19 4.18 8.15
N ILE A 17 21.05 4.37 8.79
CA ILE A 17 20.37 5.66 8.85
C ILE A 17 19.93 5.95 10.30
N PRO A 18 19.71 7.21 10.68
CA PRO A 18 19.12 7.54 11.96
C PRO A 18 17.74 6.92 12.12
N ILE A 19 17.43 6.46 13.34
CA ILE A 19 16.16 5.78 13.64
C ILE A 19 14.94 6.65 13.29
N ALA A 20 15.01 7.95 13.53
CA ALA A 20 13.93 8.88 13.17
C ALA A 20 13.68 8.95 11.65
N GLU A 21 14.73 8.84 10.82
CA GLU A 21 14.59 8.80 9.36
C GLU A 21 13.98 7.46 8.91
N TRP A 22 14.36 6.35 9.56
CA TRP A 22 13.78 5.03 9.32
C TRP A 22 12.30 4.97 9.67
N ASP A 23 11.91 5.48 10.83
CA ASP A 23 10.53 5.50 11.27
C ASP A 23 9.65 6.34 10.35
N ALA A 24 10.16 7.51 9.90
CA ALA A 24 9.46 8.35 8.94
C ALA A 24 9.30 7.65 7.57
N LEU A 25 10.30 6.89 7.12
CA LEU A 25 10.21 6.10 5.90
C LEU A 25 9.13 5.01 6.02
N ASN A 26 9.10 4.28 7.13
CA ASN A 26 8.11 3.24 7.38
C ASN A 26 6.68 3.80 7.45
N GLN A 27 6.49 4.98 8.05
CA GLN A 27 5.17 5.63 8.06
C GLN A 27 4.70 6.01 6.65
N LYS A 28 5.59 6.54 5.81
CA LYS A 28 5.27 6.85 4.41
C LYS A 28 4.95 5.59 3.61
N LEU A 29 5.73 4.53 3.79
CA LEU A 29 5.50 3.25 3.13
C LEU A 29 4.14 2.66 3.53
N LYS A 30 3.83 2.64 4.83
CA LYS A 30 2.53 2.18 5.33
C LYS A 30 1.37 2.98 4.72
N HIS A 31 1.51 4.30 4.64
CA HIS A 31 0.48 5.14 4.03
C HIS A 31 0.29 4.84 2.54
N PHE A 32 1.40 4.61 1.82
CA PHE A 32 1.36 4.25 0.42
C PHE A 32 0.70 2.88 0.20
N GLU A 33 1.05 1.87 1.01
CA GLU A 33 0.44 0.54 0.94
C GLU A 33 -1.07 0.59 1.22
N GLN A 34 -1.50 1.36 2.22
CA GLN A 34 -2.92 1.58 2.51
C GLN A 34 -3.64 2.27 1.34
N PHE A 35 -2.99 3.21 0.68
CA PHE A 35 -3.54 3.88 -0.49
C PHE A 35 -3.68 2.94 -1.69
N GLU A 36 -2.66 2.12 -1.98
CA GLU A 36 -2.73 1.12 -3.05
C GLU A 36 -3.84 0.10 -2.80
N GLN A 37 -3.98 -0.42 -1.57
CA GLN A 37 -5.08 -1.33 -1.22
C GLN A 37 -6.46 -0.69 -1.43
N LEU A 38 -6.62 0.56 -1.02
CA LEU A 38 -7.86 1.30 -1.23
C LEU A 38 -8.15 1.53 -2.71
N LYS A 39 -7.13 1.85 -3.51
CA LYS A 39 -7.24 2.05 -4.96
C LYS A 39 -7.64 0.77 -5.67
N GLU A 40 -6.98 -0.36 -5.38
CA GLU A 40 -7.35 -1.68 -5.90
C GLU A 40 -8.79 -2.02 -5.53
N GLY A 41 -9.18 -1.70 -4.29
CA GLY A 41 -10.54 -1.83 -3.84
C GLY A 41 -11.52 -1.04 -4.72
N PHE A 42 -11.27 0.25 -4.95
CA PHE A 42 -12.11 1.07 -5.81
C PHE A 42 -12.18 0.55 -7.25
N GLU A 43 -11.06 0.12 -7.84
CA GLU A 43 -11.05 -0.45 -9.19
C GLU A 43 -11.93 -1.71 -9.28
N SER A 44 -11.88 -2.57 -8.26
CA SER A 44 -12.77 -3.74 -8.15
C SER A 44 -14.23 -3.32 -8.05
N ALA A 45 -14.56 -2.35 -7.18
CA ALA A 45 -15.91 -1.84 -7.01
C ALA A 45 -16.48 -1.22 -8.30
N PHE A 46 -15.66 -0.50 -9.08
CA PHE A 46 -16.07 0.04 -10.38
C PHE A 46 -16.42 -1.07 -11.38
N ARG A 47 -15.67 -2.18 -11.41
CA ARG A 47 -15.99 -3.33 -12.27
C ARG A 47 -17.28 -4.03 -11.81
N GLU A 48 -17.48 -4.14 -10.50
CA GLU A 48 -18.70 -4.70 -9.93
C GLU A 48 -19.93 -3.84 -10.24
N TRP A 49 -19.79 -2.52 -10.22
CA TRP A 49 -20.86 -1.58 -10.58
C TRP A 49 -21.39 -1.79 -12.01
N GLU A 50 -20.53 -2.17 -12.96
CA GLU A 50 -21.00 -2.53 -14.30
C GLU A 50 -21.91 -3.77 -14.29
N GLN A 51 -21.63 -4.74 -13.41
CA GLN A 51 -22.47 -5.93 -13.24
C GLN A 51 -23.80 -5.60 -12.55
N ILE A 52 -23.78 -4.70 -11.57
CA ILE A 52 -24.98 -4.17 -10.91
C ILE A 52 -25.87 -3.44 -11.92
N LYS A 53 -25.29 -2.57 -12.76
CA LYS A 53 -26.03 -1.89 -13.85
C LYS A 53 -26.69 -2.86 -14.83
N GLN A 54 -26.08 -4.03 -15.05
CA GLN A 54 -26.63 -5.09 -15.91
C GLN A 54 -27.67 -5.96 -15.19
N GLY A 55 -28.00 -5.66 -13.93
CA GLY A 55 -28.93 -6.44 -13.11
C GLY A 55 -28.39 -7.81 -12.66
N LYS A 56 -27.08 -8.04 -12.76
CA LYS A 56 -26.43 -9.33 -12.44
C LYS A 56 -26.01 -9.46 -10.98
N LYS A 57 -25.99 -8.34 -10.24
CA LYS A 57 -25.60 -8.27 -8.83
C LYS A 57 -26.45 -7.24 -8.08
N GLU A 58 -26.61 -7.45 -6.78
CA GLU A 58 -27.32 -6.54 -5.88
C GLU A 58 -26.50 -5.27 -5.59
N ILE A 59 -27.19 -4.17 -5.30
CA ILE A 59 -26.56 -2.90 -4.94
C ILE A 59 -25.94 -3.03 -3.56
N VAL A 60 -24.63 -2.83 -3.46
CA VAL A 60 -23.88 -2.75 -2.19
C VAL A 60 -23.50 -1.31 -1.90
N THR A 61 -23.48 -0.92 -0.61
CA THR A 61 -23.06 0.44 -0.24
C THR A 61 -21.54 0.55 -0.19
N LEU A 62 -21.01 1.78 -0.36
CA LEU A 62 -19.59 2.06 -0.18
C LEU A 62 -19.09 1.63 1.22
N LYS A 63 -19.95 1.67 2.23
CA LYS A 63 -19.63 1.23 3.58
C LYS A 63 -19.49 -0.30 3.65
N ASP A 64 -20.35 -1.04 2.98
CA ASP A 64 -20.26 -2.51 2.95
C ASP A 64 -18.99 -2.95 2.23
N PHE A 65 -18.64 -2.24 1.16
CA PHE A 65 -17.41 -2.44 0.41
C PHE A 65 -16.14 -2.26 1.27
N LEU A 66 -16.06 -1.16 2.04
CA LEU A 66 -14.89 -0.83 2.84
C LEU A 66 -14.70 -1.71 4.09
N ASN A 67 -15.73 -2.43 4.54
CA ASN A 67 -15.66 -3.29 5.73
C ASN A 67 -15.49 -4.79 5.41
N ALA A 68 -15.48 -5.17 4.14
CA ALA A 68 -15.34 -6.55 3.69
C ALA A 68 -13.87 -6.99 3.45
N GLN A 69 -12.90 -6.09 3.67
CA GLN A 69 -11.46 -6.35 3.59
C GLN A 69 -10.85 -6.68 4.95
#